data_AF-A0A958BRN2-F1
#
_entry.id   AF-A0A958BRN2-F1
#
_cell.length_a   1.000
_cell.length_b   1.000
_cell.length_c   1.000
_cell.angle_alpha   90.00
_cell.angle_beta   90.00
_cell.angle_gamma   90.00
#
_symmetry.space_group_name_H-M   'P 1'
#
loop_
_entity.id
_entity.type
_entity.pdbx_description
1 polymer ?
#
loop_
_entity_poly.entity_id
_entity_poly.type
_entity_poly.pdbx_seq_one_letter_code
_entity_poly.pdbx_strand_id
1 'polypeptide(L)'
;MLLTTFVVLTSNSPYDVFAAQPDASTRIFVLMAIDSSDEQFNQVQSYIEAQAGQATHIFPNQAIFAKVPADVVQSIQMLPGVAHVFTQPVDLAAVDVYGSKARQLASVWNSIIAPPDADSIASQSVGDHFSEEPHTFTAPDLPPAGEVNLAGATSVMPGYYQTSEYMAGTVAVGIVLVESNGVTDPSSENWTTDEKQLVFNEIVNAMNWWAELEPRANLSFVYDDHFTHPLPTTVEPITRPYSDQQYWIHDAMAALGYNSSSYFTQVRDYNNDLRDTYNTDWAFTIFVADSSKDSDNRFSDGYFAYAYLGGPFMVMTYGNNGYGPNYMDAVATHEMGHIFHALDQYSGAQQACDRKSGYLDIENQNSQYGTCAINEGSIMRGQTSPFSGRQIDSYAAGQIGWRDSDNDNIFDPLDTNLPVTINHFSNAENTITVDGTASITPYPSPRRDSVTINRLTGVKFRFNDNNWQAATANDGQFNSTSEDYTVTTSLTTPGQYTLYIAATDSAGNISTEYATHSVSILDPVDGGLNTEIDLPTEVTPNKLAQIQGRSYDMLGGTVKQVEYRFNGGTWQPAQPVDGAFDSNYEEFLISIINSAQVEPGAYTIEARATDGKGYTEVNSASQQVQVKDVVLTFLPLIGSGS
;
A
#
# COMPACT_ATOMS: atom_id res chain seq x y z
N MET A 1 -0.84 -58.67 19.41
CA MET A 1 -1.33 -57.28 19.51
C MET A 1 -0.22 -56.40 18.96
N LEU A 2 -0.09 -56.22 17.64
CA LEU A 2 -0.89 -55.34 16.77
C LEU A 2 -1.04 -53.94 17.38
N LEU A 3 -0.24 -52.98 16.91
CA LEU A 3 -0.78 -51.84 16.15
C LEU A 3 0.31 -51.16 15.32
N THR A 4 -0.14 -50.67 14.18
CA THR A 4 0.60 -50.35 12.96
C THR A 4 0.55 -48.83 12.75
N THR A 5 1.67 -48.27 12.29
CA THR A 5 1.92 -47.10 11.41
C THR A 5 0.83 -46.05 11.18
N PHE A 6 1.21 -44.76 11.20
CA PHE A 6 1.03 -43.86 10.03
C PHE A 6 2.15 -42.79 10.03
N VAL A 7 3.05 -42.89 9.04
CA VAL A 7 3.94 -41.81 8.62
C VAL A 7 3.26 -41.20 7.40
N VAL A 8 2.91 -39.92 7.47
CA VAL A 8 2.49 -39.14 6.29
C VAL A 8 3.72 -38.41 5.80
N LEU A 9 4.20 -38.81 4.62
CA LEU A 9 5.17 -38.06 3.82
C LEU A 9 4.35 -37.10 2.94
N THR A 10 4.41 -35.80 3.21
CA THR A 10 3.96 -34.79 2.26
C THR A 10 5.11 -34.41 1.33
N SER A 11 4.77 -34.29 0.05
CA SER A 11 5.62 -34.02 -1.10
C SER A 11 6.14 -32.59 -1.11
N ASN A 12 7.46 -32.42 -1.30
CA ASN A 12 8.08 -31.14 -1.63
C ASN A 12 7.67 -30.69 -3.04
N SER A 13 7.02 -29.53 -3.12
CA SER A 13 6.85 -28.76 -4.36
C SER A 13 8.01 -27.76 -4.50
N PRO A 14 8.59 -27.52 -5.69
CA PRO A 14 9.79 -26.70 -5.84
C PRO A 14 9.51 -25.19 -5.96
N TYR A 15 8.49 -24.66 -5.29
CA TYR A 15 8.09 -23.24 -5.37
C TYR A 15 8.18 -22.46 -4.05
N ASP A 16 8.98 -22.92 -3.08
CA ASP A 16 9.27 -22.14 -1.86
C ASP A 16 10.74 -21.73 -1.84
N VAL A 17 11.05 -20.60 -2.47
CA VAL A 17 12.26 -19.83 -2.17
C VAL A 17 11.83 -18.39 -1.95
N PHE A 18 12.08 -17.90 -0.73
CA PHE A 18 11.70 -16.60 -0.15
C PHE A 18 10.34 -16.51 0.56
N ALA A 19 10.05 -17.45 1.45
CA ALA A 19 9.43 -17.07 2.72
C ALA A 19 10.57 -16.84 3.72
N ALA A 20 11.05 -15.59 3.81
CA ALA A 20 11.84 -15.20 4.97
C ALA A 20 11.00 -15.51 6.21
N GLN A 21 11.57 -16.24 7.17
CA GLN A 21 11.03 -16.24 8.53
C GLN A 21 10.84 -14.76 8.92
N PRO A 22 9.68 -14.33 9.44
CA PRO A 22 9.55 -12.96 9.92
C PRO A 22 10.57 -12.81 11.05
N ASP A 23 11.65 -12.07 10.80
CA ASP A 23 12.52 -11.63 11.89
C ASP A 23 11.63 -10.93 12.90
N ALA A 24 11.67 -11.38 14.16
CA ALA A 24 10.82 -10.84 15.20
C ALA A 24 11.08 -9.33 15.32
N SER A 25 10.11 -8.52 14.89
CA SER A 25 10.24 -7.07 14.96
C SER A 25 10.23 -6.61 16.42
N THR A 26 11.13 -5.70 16.73
CA THR A 26 11.33 -5.12 18.07
C THR A 26 10.78 -3.70 18.07
N ARG A 27 9.92 -3.37 19.04
CA ARG A 27 9.50 -1.99 19.27
C ARG A 27 10.66 -1.21 19.87
N ILE A 28 10.93 -0.03 19.33
CA ILE A 28 11.95 0.89 19.81
C ILE A 28 11.38 2.28 20.02
N PHE A 29 11.93 3.00 21.00
CA PHE A 29 11.82 4.43 21.17
C PHE A 29 13.20 5.04 20.93
N VAL A 30 13.34 5.73 19.80
CA VAL A 30 14.50 6.54 19.45
C VAL A 30 14.30 7.95 20.00
N LEU A 31 15.09 8.33 20.99
CA LEU A 31 15.16 9.69 21.52
C LEU A 31 16.29 10.45 20.82
N MET A 32 15.97 11.62 20.30
CA MET A 32 16.94 12.49 19.63
C MET A 32 17.71 13.34 20.64
N ALA A 33 18.93 13.74 20.27
CA ALA A 33 19.72 14.69 21.04
C ALA A 33 19.10 16.09 20.97
N ILE A 34 19.27 16.89 22.03
CA ILE A 34 18.68 18.23 22.14
C ILE A 34 19.08 19.15 20.98
N ASP A 35 20.29 18.96 20.45
CA ASP A 35 20.88 19.72 19.36
C ASP A 35 20.81 19.00 18.00
N SER A 36 19.99 17.95 17.86
CA SER A 36 19.82 17.27 16.59
C SER A 36 19.17 18.18 15.56
N SER A 37 19.71 18.21 14.34
CA SER A 37 19.12 18.93 13.21
C SER A 37 18.02 18.13 12.51
N ASP A 38 17.13 18.81 11.78
CA ASP A 38 16.11 18.18 10.93
C ASP A 38 16.71 17.16 9.94
N GLU A 39 17.90 17.45 9.39
CA GLU A 39 18.60 16.53 8.49
C GLU A 39 18.96 15.21 9.19
N GLN A 40 19.45 15.28 10.44
CA GLN A 40 19.75 14.09 11.23
C GLN A 40 18.49 13.32 11.61
N PHE A 41 17.40 14.01 11.94
CA PHE A 41 16.10 13.38 12.20
C PHE A 41 15.61 12.60 10.97
N ASN A 42 15.61 13.24 9.80
CA ASN A 42 15.20 12.62 8.54
C ASN A 42 16.12 11.45 8.17
N GLN A 43 17.43 11.55 8.41
CA GLN A 43 18.37 10.44 8.20
C GLN A 43 18.05 9.24 9.08
N VAL A 44 17.66 9.44 10.35
CA VAL A 44 17.26 8.36 11.24
C VAL A 44 15.98 7.69 10.74
N GLN A 45 14.98 8.47 10.35
CA GLN A 45 13.73 7.93 9.80
C GLN A 45 13.98 7.13 8.51
N SER A 46 14.69 7.71 7.53
CA SER A 46 15.01 7.01 6.28
C SER A 46 15.86 5.75 6.52
N TYR A 47 16.73 5.75 7.53
CA TYR A 47 17.49 4.56 7.89
C TYR A 47 16.59 3.46 8.45
N ILE A 48 15.63 3.81 9.33
CA ILE A 48 14.64 2.86 9.86
C ILE A 48 13.89 2.19 8.70
N GLU A 49 13.35 2.99 7.77
CA GLU A 49 12.59 2.51 6.61
C GLU A 49 13.45 1.65 5.68
N ALA A 50 14.68 2.07 5.40
CA ALA A 50 15.62 1.32 4.56
C ALA A 50 16.05 -0.04 5.15
N GLN A 51 15.86 -0.25 6.46
CA GLN A 51 16.14 -1.50 7.15
C GLN A 51 14.86 -2.34 7.38
N ALA A 52 13.83 -2.15 6.55
CA ALA A 52 12.52 -2.80 6.68
C ALA A 52 11.86 -2.55 8.05
N GLY A 53 12.22 -1.43 8.69
CA GLY A 53 11.55 -0.91 9.87
C GLY A 53 10.36 -0.02 9.51
N GLN A 54 9.48 0.17 10.46
CA GLN A 54 8.30 1.02 10.33
C GLN A 54 8.27 2.03 11.48
N ALA A 55 8.40 3.32 11.18
CA ALA A 55 8.11 4.38 12.13
C ALA A 55 6.58 4.49 12.31
N THR A 56 6.08 4.26 13.51
CA THR A 56 4.63 4.29 13.81
C THR A 56 4.19 5.60 14.46
N HIS A 57 5.06 6.20 15.29
CA HIS A 57 4.81 7.53 15.90
C HIS A 57 6.04 8.41 15.73
N ILE A 58 5.83 9.57 15.14
CA ILE A 58 6.87 10.53 14.79
C ILE A 58 6.58 11.82 15.55
N PHE A 59 7.53 12.21 16.39
CA PHE A 59 7.51 13.47 17.13
C PHE A 59 8.62 14.33 16.51
N PRO A 60 8.29 15.24 15.58
CA PRO A 60 9.27 15.95 14.76
C PRO A 60 10.43 16.51 15.58
N ASN A 61 11.65 16.19 15.16
CA ASN A 61 12.91 16.60 15.78
C ASN A 61 13.14 16.15 17.23
N GLN A 62 12.32 15.25 17.77
CA GLN A 62 12.38 14.88 19.19
C GLN A 62 12.47 13.37 19.38
N ALA A 63 11.62 12.60 18.71
CA ALA A 63 11.58 11.16 18.89
C ALA A 63 10.88 10.42 17.75
N ILE A 64 11.21 9.14 17.62
CA ILE A 64 10.52 8.19 16.75
C ILE A 64 10.23 6.92 17.54
N PHE A 65 8.97 6.48 17.56
CA PHE A 65 8.63 5.11 17.94
C PHE A 65 8.52 4.27 16.67
N ALA A 66 9.18 3.12 16.66
CA ALA A 66 9.25 2.28 15.48
C ALA A 66 9.23 0.78 15.82
N LYS A 67 8.91 -0.04 14.83
CA LYS A 67 9.17 -1.48 14.81
C LYS A 67 10.32 -1.75 13.86
N VAL A 68 11.36 -2.43 14.32
CA VAL A 68 12.55 -2.72 13.49
C VAL A 68 13.02 -4.17 13.67
N PRO A 69 13.75 -4.76 12.70
CA PRO A 69 14.49 -5.99 12.95
C PRO A 69 15.44 -5.85 14.16
N ALA A 70 15.51 -6.88 14.99
CA ALA A 70 16.22 -6.82 16.27
C ALA A 70 17.73 -6.53 16.14
N ASP A 71 18.35 -6.93 15.04
CA ASP A 71 19.75 -6.72 14.71
C ASP A 71 20.10 -5.29 14.30
N VAL A 72 19.10 -4.48 13.95
CA VAL A 72 19.26 -3.08 13.49
C VAL A 72 19.30 -2.09 14.66
N VAL A 73 18.79 -2.46 15.85
CA VAL A 73 18.66 -1.57 17.03
C VAL A 73 19.99 -0.89 17.40
N GLN A 74 21.09 -1.66 17.41
CA GLN A 74 22.40 -1.11 17.75
C GLN A 74 22.93 -0.15 16.67
N SER A 75 22.62 -0.41 15.40
CA SER A 75 22.98 0.47 14.30
C SER A 75 22.28 1.82 14.39
N ILE A 76 20.99 1.83 14.74
CA ILE A 76 20.23 3.07 14.97
C ILE A 76 20.81 3.88 16.12
N GLN A 77 21.17 3.23 17.24
CA GLN A 77 21.81 3.90 18.39
C GLN A 77 23.11 4.61 18.04
N MET A 78 23.81 4.19 16.98
CA MET A 78 25.06 4.80 16.51
C MET A 78 24.87 5.93 15.49
N LEU A 79 23.64 6.21 15.06
CA LEU A 79 23.39 7.26 14.07
C LEU A 79 23.62 8.66 14.69
N PRO A 80 24.15 9.61 13.90
CA PRO A 80 24.25 11.01 14.33
C PRO A 80 22.89 11.57 14.75
N GLY A 81 22.88 12.37 15.83
CA GLY A 81 21.66 12.99 16.36
C GLY A 81 20.82 12.08 17.26
N VAL A 82 21.11 10.78 17.35
CA VAL A 82 20.42 9.88 18.31
C VAL A 82 21.05 9.99 19.69
N ALA A 83 20.25 10.32 20.70
CA ALA A 83 20.68 10.31 22.10
C ALA A 83 20.62 8.91 22.69
N HIS A 84 19.48 8.21 22.51
CA HIS A 84 19.28 6.88 23.06
C HIS A 84 18.21 6.11 22.29
N VAL A 85 18.33 4.79 22.25
CA VAL A 85 17.32 3.86 21.72
C VAL A 85 16.89 2.95 22.87
N PHE A 86 15.61 3.01 23.23
CA PHE A 86 15.01 2.18 24.28
C PHE A 86 14.18 1.08 23.66
N THR A 87 14.26 -0.13 24.22
CA THR A 87 13.46 -1.30 23.83
C THR A 87 12.53 -1.78 24.95
N GLN A 88 12.58 -1.12 26.10
CA GLN A 88 11.93 -1.47 27.36
C GLN A 88 11.38 -0.20 28.04
N PRO A 89 10.57 -0.33 29.10
CA PRO A 89 10.08 0.84 29.82
C PRO A 89 11.24 1.70 30.34
N VAL A 90 11.10 3.01 30.19
CA VAL A 90 12.11 4.01 30.50
C VAL A 90 11.87 4.54 31.91
N ASP A 91 12.92 4.56 32.73
CA ASP A 91 12.90 5.36 33.96
C ASP A 91 12.82 6.84 33.59
N LEU A 92 11.71 7.50 33.93
CA LEU A 92 11.46 8.90 33.57
C LEU A 92 12.56 9.83 34.10
N ALA A 93 13.19 9.52 35.23
CA ALA A 93 14.30 10.31 35.75
C ALA A 93 15.55 10.23 34.87
N ALA A 94 15.75 9.14 34.13
CA ALA A 94 16.90 8.94 33.25
C ALA A 94 16.87 9.84 32.02
N VAL A 95 15.68 10.32 31.62
CA VAL A 95 15.52 11.19 30.44
C VAL A 95 15.37 12.67 30.78
N ASP A 96 15.29 13.04 32.06
CA ASP A 96 15.16 14.44 32.48
C ASP A 96 16.31 15.33 32.00
N VAL A 97 17.49 14.75 31.77
CA VAL A 97 18.66 15.45 31.19
C VAL A 97 18.41 15.96 29.77
N TYR A 98 17.44 15.37 29.05
CA TYR A 98 17.02 15.76 27.70
C TYR A 98 15.80 16.70 27.70
N GLY A 99 15.38 17.18 28.87
CA GLY A 99 14.30 18.17 29.03
C GLY A 99 12.92 17.57 29.28
N SER A 100 11.96 18.44 29.60
CA SER A 100 10.59 18.04 29.95
C SER A 100 9.92 17.24 28.84
N LYS A 101 10.16 17.60 27.58
CA LYS A 101 9.54 16.93 26.44
C LYS A 101 10.00 15.47 26.29
N ALA A 102 11.29 15.18 26.51
CA ALA A 102 11.78 13.81 26.55
C ALA A 102 11.10 12.97 27.65
N ARG A 103 10.85 13.57 28.81
CA ARG A 103 10.08 12.94 29.90
C ARG A 103 8.63 12.66 29.48
N GLN A 104 7.97 13.61 28.81
CA GLN A 104 6.60 13.41 28.30
C GLN A 104 6.54 12.26 27.30
N LEU A 105 7.48 12.19 26.36
CA LEU A 105 7.57 11.14 25.35
C LEU A 105 7.88 9.77 25.97
N ALA A 106 8.79 9.70 26.94
CA ALA A 106 9.05 8.48 27.70
C ALA A 106 7.81 7.99 28.49
N SER A 107 6.98 8.92 29.00
CA SER A 107 5.71 8.57 29.64
C SER A 107 4.74 7.89 28.67
N VAL A 108 4.58 8.46 27.46
CA VAL A 108 3.73 7.85 26.43
C VAL A 108 4.27 6.48 26.01
N TRP A 109 5.57 6.39 25.74
CA TRP A 109 6.22 5.12 25.42
C TRP A 109 5.91 4.04 26.45
N ASN A 110 6.08 4.36 27.75
CA ASN A 110 5.78 3.44 28.83
C ASN A 110 4.32 2.99 28.83
N SER A 111 3.37 3.89 28.55
CA SER A 111 1.95 3.52 28.44
C SER A 111 1.64 2.55 27.29
N ILE A 112 2.41 2.61 26.19
CA ILE A 112 2.23 1.72 25.03
C ILE A 112 2.80 0.32 25.28
N ILE A 113 4.01 0.23 25.85
CA ILE A 113 4.72 -1.05 25.98
C ILE A 113 4.51 -1.76 27.31
N ALA A 114 4.04 -1.03 28.33
CA ALA A 114 3.68 -1.56 29.63
C ALA A 114 2.38 -0.88 30.08
N PRO A 115 1.26 -1.13 29.38
CA PRO A 115 -0.03 -0.54 29.74
C PRO A 115 -0.36 -0.92 31.19
N PRO A 116 -0.92 0.01 31.99
CA PRO A 116 -1.30 -0.29 33.37
C PRO A 116 -2.25 -1.49 33.42
N ASP A 117 -2.09 -2.36 34.43
CA ASP A 117 -2.89 -3.57 34.59
C ASP A 117 -4.39 -3.26 34.47
N ALA A 118 -5.09 -3.95 33.55
CA ALA A 118 -6.52 -3.77 33.29
C ALA A 118 -7.38 -3.92 34.57
N ASP A 119 -6.92 -4.71 35.54
CA ASP A 119 -7.58 -4.91 36.84
C ASP A 119 -7.53 -3.68 37.78
N SER A 120 -6.60 -2.74 37.57
CA SER A 120 -6.53 -1.49 38.33
C SER A 120 -7.58 -0.46 37.87
N ILE A 121 -8.06 -0.58 36.62
CA ILE A 121 -9.03 0.32 36.00
C ILE A 121 -10.46 -0.26 36.06
N ALA A 122 -10.59 -1.59 36.19
CA ALA A 122 -11.86 -2.32 36.33
C ALA A 122 -12.69 -1.99 37.59
N SER A 123 -12.19 -1.16 38.51
CA SER A 123 -12.92 -0.78 39.73
C SER A 123 -13.93 0.36 39.53
N GLN A 124 -13.93 1.02 38.37
CA GLN A 124 -15.04 1.86 37.94
C GLN A 124 -15.82 1.11 36.88
N SER A 125 -17.00 0.59 37.23
CA SER A 125 -17.98 0.23 36.22
C SER A 125 -18.33 1.52 35.48
N VAL A 126 -17.62 1.81 34.38
CA VAL A 126 -18.07 2.78 33.40
C VAL A 126 -19.42 2.24 32.97
N GLY A 127 -20.50 2.90 33.41
CA GLY A 127 -21.83 2.52 32.97
C GLY A 127 -21.83 2.56 31.45
N ASP A 128 -22.69 1.79 30.80
CA ASP A 128 -22.96 1.97 29.38
C ASP A 128 -23.51 3.39 29.16
N HIS A 129 -22.61 4.36 29.03
CA HIS A 129 -22.92 5.76 28.82
C HIS A 129 -23.15 5.93 27.32
N PHE A 130 -24.30 5.47 26.86
CA PHE A 130 -24.79 5.76 25.53
C PHE A 130 -25.10 7.25 25.45
N SER A 131 -24.63 7.93 24.40
CA SER A 131 -25.28 9.17 24.01
C SER A 131 -26.61 8.84 23.35
N GLU A 132 -27.62 9.65 23.64
CA GLU A 132 -28.92 9.56 22.98
C GLU A 132 -28.93 10.28 21.61
N GLU A 133 -27.83 10.96 21.27
CA GLU A 133 -27.70 11.81 20.07
C GLU A 133 -26.54 11.34 19.17
N PRO A 134 -26.65 11.50 17.84
CA PRO A 134 -25.56 11.18 16.92
C PRO A 134 -24.37 12.12 17.15
N HIS A 135 -23.17 11.54 17.20
CA HIS A 135 -21.91 12.26 17.37
C HIS A 135 -21.15 12.47 16.06
N THR A 136 -21.79 12.11 14.95
CA THR A 136 -21.27 12.26 13.60
C THR A 136 -21.94 13.40 12.86
N PHE A 137 -21.14 14.36 12.40
CA PHE A 137 -21.60 15.53 11.64
C PHE A 137 -21.01 15.55 10.23
N THR A 138 -21.59 16.39 9.36
CA THR A 138 -21.02 16.72 8.05
C THR A 138 -20.46 18.14 8.10
N ALA A 139 -19.22 18.32 7.65
CA ALA A 139 -18.60 19.63 7.63
C ALA A 139 -19.36 20.56 6.64
N PRO A 140 -19.75 21.77 7.06
CA PRO A 140 -20.58 22.67 6.25
C PRO A 140 -19.81 23.37 5.13
N ASP A 141 -18.48 23.28 5.13
CA ASP A 141 -17.60 23.91 4.15
C ASP A 141 -17.22 22.99 2.98
N LEU A 142 -17.75 21.76 2.97
CA LEU A 142 -17.55 20.84 1.84
C LEU A 142 -18.22 21.41 0.59
N PRO A 143 -17.55 21.34 -0.58
CA PRO A 143 -18.19 21.71 -1.84
C PRO A 143 -19.41 20.82 -2.12
N PRO A 144 -20.40 21.30 -2.90
CA PRO A 144 -21.52 20.47 -3.33
C PRO A 144 -21.04 19.15 -3.94
N ALA A 145 -21.77 18.06 -3.68
CA ALA A 145 -21.47 16.76 -4.27
C ALA A 145 -21.41 16.87 -5.80
N GLY A 146 -20.23 16.66 -6.38
CA GLY A 146 -19.95 16.82 -7.80
C GLY A 146 -19.26 18.13 -8.23
N GLU A 147 -19.03 19.10 -7.34
CA GLU A 147 -18.23 20.32 -7.60
C GLU A 147 -16.79 20.24 -7.08
N VAL A 148 -16.41 19.15 -6.41
CA VAL A 148 -14.99 18.75 -6.26
C VAL A 148 -14.31 18.64 -7.66
N ASN A 149 -15.11 18.48 -8.72
CA ASN A 149 -14.70 18.44 -10.13
C ASN A 149 -14.13 19.73 -10.75
N LEU A 150 -14.13 20.91 -10.09
CA LEU A 150 -13.93 22.19 -10.81
C LEU A 150 -12.83 23.12 -10.27
N ALA A 151 -11.69 22.53 -9.90
CA ALA A 151 -10.41 23.26 -9.84
C ALA A 151 -9.30 22.51 -10.59
N GLY A 152 -9.55 22.10 -11.85
CA GLY A 152 -8.47 21.76 -12.80
C GLY A 152 -7.45 20.70 -12.36
N ALA A 153 -7.82 19.75 -11.50
CA ALA A 153 -6.90 18.72 -11.04
C ALA A 153 -6.78 17.60 -12.10
N THR A 154 -5.71 17.65 -12.89
CA THR A 154 -5.10 16.46 -13.49
C THR A 154 -4.43 15.55 -12.44
N SER A 155 -4.60 15.87 -11.14
CA SER A 155 -3.94 15.19 -10.03
C SER A 155 -4.85 14.11 -9.47
N VAL A 156 -4.29 12.90 -9.34
CA VAL A 156 -4.90 11.76 -8.67
C VAL A 156 -4.54 11.70 -7.17
N MET A 157 -3.86 12.73 -6.65
CA MET A 157 -3.53 12.86 -5.22
C MET A 157 -4.65 13.58 -4.46
N PRO A 158 -4.79 13.37 -3.15
CA PRO A 158 -5.85 14.02 -2.37
C PRO A 158 -5.69 15.53 -2.34
N GLY A 159 -6.74 16.25 -2.72
CA GLY A 159 -6.79 17.72 -2.73
C GLY A 159 -7.08 18.35 -1.36
N TYR A 160 -7.38 19.64 -1.38
CA TYR A 160 -7.56 20.48 -0.17
C TYR A 160 -8.65 19.98 0.80
N TYR A 161 -9.78 19.47 0.28
CA TYR A 161 -10.89 18.98 1.10
C TYR A 161 -10.74 17.51 1.51
N GLN A 162 -9.81 16.78 0.89
CA GLN A 162 -9.62 15.33 1.05
C GLN A 162 -8.50 15.07 2.06
N THR A 163 -8.77 15.37 3.33
CA THR A 163 -7.77 15.29 4.40
C THR A 163 -7.74 13.93 5.08
N SER A 164 -8.73 13.04 4.85
CA SER A 164 -8.83 11.70 5.45
C SER A 164 -9.84 10.79 4.75
N GLU A 165 -9.60 10.41 3.49
CA GLU A 165 -10.56 9.62 2.70
C GLU A 165 -10.58 8.12 3.06
N TYR A 166 -9.44 7.55 3.48
CA TYR A 166 -9.30 6.18 3.98
C TYR A 166 -8.08 6.06 4.91
N MET A 167 -8.13 5.13 5.86
CA MET A 167 -7.18 5.04 6.98
C MET A 167 -5.96 4.18 6.61
N ALA A 168 -5.09 4.68 5.75
CA ALA A 168 -3.82 4.03 5.41
C ALA A 168 -2.71 5.07 5.16
N GLY A 169 -1.45 4.67 5.32
CA GLY A 169 -0.30 5.55 5.12
C GLY A 169 -0.05 6.50 6.29
N THR A 170 0.47 7.68 5.99
CA THR A 170 0.96 8.65 6.98
C THR A 170 -0.10 9.71 7.31
N VAL A 171 -0.27 10.01 8.61
CA VAL A 171 -1.31 10.92 9.10
C VAL A 171 -0.70 11.96 10.04
N ALA A 172 -0.82 13.24 9.70
CA ALA A 172 -0.50 14.31 10.65
C ALA A 172 -1.67 14.55 11.60
N VAL A 173 -1.37 14.69 12.90
CA VAL A 173 -2.35 14.87 13.96
C VAL A 173 -2.02 16.14 14.74
N GLY A 174 -2.83 17.17 14.56
CA GLY A 174 -2.76 18.36 15.40
C GLY A 174 -3.48 18.13 16.72
N ILE A 175 -2.76 18.17 17.85
CA ILE A 175 -3.38 18.02 19.18
C ILE A 175 -3.50 19.38 19.83
N VAL A 176 -4.72 19.91 19.89
CA VAL A 176 -5.02 21.24 20.40
C VAL A 176 -5.80 21.16 21.71
N LEU A 177 -5.16 21.58 22.79
CA LEU A 177 -5.87 21.94 24.02
C LEU A 177 -6.23 23.41 23.97
N VAL A 178 -7.38 23.79 24.52
CA VAL A 178 -7.80 25.19 24.63
C VAL A 178 -7.90 25.63 26.09
N GLU A 179 -7.64 26.91 26.35
CA GLU A 179 -7.66 27.49 27.69
C GLU A 179 -8.39 28.84 27.69
N SER A 180 -9.40 28.97 28.56
CA SER A 180 -10.15 30.21 28.73
C SER A 180 -9.28 31.28 29.38
N ASN A 181 -9.23 32.47 28.78
CA ASN A 181 -8.50 33.62 29.32
C ASN A 181 -9.34 34.49 30.27
N GLY A 182 -10.59 34.13 30.54
CA GLY A 182 -11.46 34.87 31.46
C GLY A 182 -12.09 36.14 30.89
N VAL A 183 -11.94 36.44 29.59
CA VAL A 183 -12.40 37.71 28.99
C VAL A 183 -13.91 37.74 28.78
N THR A 184 -14.51 36.70 28.19
CA THR A 184 -15.95 36.62 27.94
C THR A 184 -16.65 35.82 29.03
N ASP A 185 -16.16 34.61 29.30
CA ASP A 185 -16.65 33.77 30.42
C ASP A 185 -15.57 33.66 31.50
N PRO A 186 -15.92 33.48 32.77
CA PRO A 186 -14.94 33.16 33.80
C PRO A 186 -14.16 31.89 33.43
N SER A 187 -12.83 31.93 33.54
CA SER A 187 -12.00 30.73 33.46
C SER A 187 -12.25 29.88 34.71
N SER A 188 -12.94 28.75 34.53
CA SER A 188 -13.30 27.81 35.59
C SER A 188 -12.55 26.49 35.46
N GLU A 189 -12.30 26.03 34.23
CA GLU A 189 -11.48 24.86 33.91
C GLU A 189 -10.07 25.35 33.60
N ASN A 190 -9.04 24.68 34.12
CA ASN A 190 -7.65 25.14 33.98
C ASN A 190 -6.74 23.92 33.96
N TRP A 191 -6.01 23.74 32.86
CA TRP A 191 -5.17 22.56 32.67
C TRP A 191 -3.99 22.50 33.65
N THR A 192 -3.91 21.40 34.39
CA THR A 192 -2.69 21.00 35.10
C THR A 192 -1.70 20.27 34.18
N THR A 193 -0.45 20.18 34.59
CA THR A 193 0.58 19.42 33.85
C THR A 193 0.22 17.93 33.71
N ASP A 194 -0.38 17.35 34.75
CA ASP A 194 -0.72 15.92 34.76
C ASP A 194 -1.89 15.63 33.83
N GLU A 195 -2.89 16.51 33.76
CA GLU A 195 -4.02 16.38 32.82
C GLU A 195 -3.56 16.47 31.37
N LYS A 196 -2.69 17.45 31.05
CA LYS A 196 -2.09 17.57 29.71
C LYS A 196 -1.32 16.32 29.31
N GLN A 197 -0.55 15.75 30.24
CA GLN A 197 0.20 14.52 30.00
C GLN A 197 -0.73 13.33 29.78
N LEU A 198 -1.80 13.21 30.57
CA LEU A 198 -2.77 12.13 30.41
C LEU A 198 -3.46 12.22 29.05
N VAL A 199 -3.97 13.39 28.66
CA VAL A 199 -4.58 13.58 27.33
C VAL A 199 -3.61 13.18 26.21
N PHE A 200 -2.35 13.61 26.30
CA PHE A 200 -1.35 13.23 25.31
C PHE A 200 -1.09 11.72 25.26
N ASN A 201 -0.97 11.04 26.41
CA ASN A 201 -0.84 9.58 26.47
C ASN A 201 -2.03 8.89 25.80
N GLU A 202 -3.24 9.28 26.15
CA GLU A 202 -4.48 8.64 25.70
C GLU A 202 -4.69 8.80 24.19
N ILE A 203 -4.44 10.00 23.66
CA ILE A 203 -4.51 10.27 22.23
C ILE A 203 -3.47 9.43 21.47
N VAL A 204 -2.23 9.34 21.94
CA VAL A 204 -1.22 8.51 21.26
C VAL A 204 -1.54 7.02 21.38
N ASN A 205 -2.11 6.55 22.50
CA ASN A 205 -2.57 5.16 22.64
C ASN A 205 -3.72 4.82 21.68
N ALA A 206 -4.65 5.73 21.42
CA ALA A 206 -5.69 5.55 20.41
C ALA A 206 -5.11 5.35 19.00
N MET A 207 -4.13 6.17 18.63
CA MET A 207 -3.43 6.06 17.34
C MET A 207 -2.64 4.74 17.26
N ASN A 208 -1.97 4.37 18.36
CA ASN A 208 -1.26 3.10 18.44
C ASN A 208 -2.21 1.91 18.30
N TRP A 209 -3.44 2.00 18.84
CA TRP A 209 -4.46 0.95 18.68
C TRP A 209 -4.76 0.68 17.22
N TRP A 210 -4.96 1.74 16.41
CA TRP A 210 -5.20 1.67 14.98
C TRP A 210 -3.98 1.13 14.20
N ALA A 211 -2.78 1.67 14.45
CA ALA A 211 -1.56 1.21 13.78
C ALA A 211 -1.22 -0.26 14.06
N GLU A 212 -1.54 -0.76 15.26
CA GLU A 212 -1.32 -2.15 15.64
C GLU A 212 -2.45 -3.07 15.16
N LEU A 213 -3.62 -2.54 14.79
CA LEU A 213 -4.81 -3.38 14.52
C LEU A 213 -4.68 -4.05 13.15
N GLU A 214 -4.18 -3.31 12.17
CA GLU A 214 -4.06 -3.77 10.80
C GLU A 214 -2.75 -3.26 10.19
N PRO A 215 -1.64 -4.03 10.33
CA PRO A 215 -0.33 -3.63 9.85
C PRO A 215 -0.26 -3.36 8.34
N ARG A 216 -1.16 -3.95 7.52
CA ARG A 216 -1.22 -3.71 6.07
C ARG A 216 -1.59 -2.28 5.72
N ALA A 217 -2.29 -1.57 6.61
CA ALA A 217 -2.61 -0.16 6.44
C ALA A 217 -1.36 0.73 6.51
N ASN A 218 -0.24 0.19 6.99
CA ASN A 218 1.05 0.88 7.12
C ASN A 218 0.94 2.27 7.79
N LEU A 219 0.17 2.34 8.88
CA LEU A 219 -0.10 3.61 9.55
C LEU A 219 1.12 4.17 10.26
N SER A 220 1.38 5.46 10.01
CA SER A 220 2.34 6.27 10.75
C SER A 220 1.71 7.59 11.15
N PHE A 221 1.90 8.02 12.40
CA PHE A 221 1.33 9.26 12.93
C PHE A 221 2.41 10.28 13.23
N VAL A 222 2.28 11.47 12.64
CA VAL A 222 3.16 12.63 12.91
C VAL A 222 2.38 13.63 13.77
N TYR A 223 2.94 14.05 14.91
CA TYR A 223 2.20 14.87 15.87
C TYR A 223 2.66 16.33 15.85
N ASP A 224 1.68 17.24 15.80
CA ASP A 224 1.89 18.65 16.09
C ASP A 224 1.37 19.02 17.49
N ASP A 225 2.20 19.73 18.26
CA ASP A 225 1.99 19.96 19.70
C ASP A 225 1.41 21.34 20.00
N HIS A 226 0.14 21.35 20.35
CA HIS A 226 -0.54 22.45 21.03
C HIS A 226 -1.19 22.00 22.35
N PHE A 227 -0.65 20.97 22.99
CA PHE A 227 -1.07 20.48 24.31
C PHE A 227 -0.14 20.91 25.44
N THR A 228 1.16 21.11 25.15
CA THR A 228 2.11 21.65 26.14
C THR A 228 1.71 23.08 26.54
N HIS A 229 1.36 23.90 25.55
CA HIS A 229 0.87 25.26 25.72
C HIS A 229 -0.53 25.36 25.07
N PRO A 230 -1.61 25.13 25.83
CA PRO A 230 -2.97 25.26 25.33
C PRO A 230 -3.22 26.62 24.66
N LEU A 231 -3.97 26.60 23.57
CA LEU A 231 -4.29 27.79 22.79
C LEU A 231 -5.38 28.63 23.48
N PRO A 232 -5.28 29.96 23.43
CA PRO A 232 -6.19 30.82 24.18
C PRO A 232 -7.58 30.87 23.52
N THR A 233 -8.62 30.95 24.35
CA THR A 233 -9.99 31.28 23.95
C THR A 233 -10.57 32.31 24.90
N THR A 234 -11.48 33.15 24.41
CA THR A 234 -12.20 34.14 25.22
C THR A 234 -13.34 33.55 26.04
N VAL A 235 -13.86 32.39 25.64
CA VAL A 235 -14.98 31.67 26.29
C VAL A 235 -14.49 30.43 27.03
N GLU A 236 -15.27 29.96 28.00
CA GLU A 236 -15.06 28.70 28.72
C GLU A 236 -15.85 27.58 28.02
N PRO A 237 -15.20 26.74 27.18
CA PRO A 237 -15.92 25.87 26.24
C PRO A 237 -16.94 24.95 26.89
N ILE A 238 -16.60 24.34 28.04
CA ILE A 238 -17.46 23.34 28.68
C ILE A 238 -18.80 23.93 29.14
N THR A 239 -18.83 25.22 29.48
CA THR A 239 -20.05 25.90 29.95
C THR A 239 -21.02 26.27 28.82
N ARG A 240 -20.66 25.96 27.57
CA ARG A 240 -21.39 26.36 26.35
C ARG A 240 -21.92 25.15 25.59
N PRO A 241 -22.92 25.30 24.71
CA PRO A 241 -23.37 24.22 23.84
C PRO A 241 -22.30 23.90 22.80
N TYR A 242 -22.27 22.67 22.27
CA TYR A 242 -21.26 22.27 21.27
C TYR A 242 -21.27 23.22 20.04
N SER A 243 -22.44 23.73 19.67
CA SER A 243 -22.61 24.65 18.55
C SER A 243 -21.85 25.98 18.69
N ASP A 244 -21.44 26.35 19.91
CA ASP A 244 -20.60 27.52 20.17
C ASP A 244 -19.09 27.26 19.92
N GLN A 245 -18.72 26.06 19.44
CA GLN A 245 -17.34 25.73 19.04
C GLN A 245 -16.73 26.68 18.02
N GLN A 246 -17.57 27.33 17.20
CA GLN A 246 -17.12 28.34 16.26
C GLN A 246 -16.32 29.47 16.91
N TYR A 247 -16.56 29.79 18.18
CA TYR A 247 -15.85 30.87 18.88
C TYR A 247 -14.46 30.43 19.34
N TRP A 248 -14.39 29.33 20.10
CA TRP A 248 -13.13 28.92 20.71
C TRP A 248 -12.20 28.19 19.72
N ILE A 249 -12.73 27.49 18.71
CA ILE A 249 -11.90 26.97 17.61
C ILE A 249 -11.34 28.14 16.79
N HIS A 250 -12.15 29.16 16.51
CA HIS A 250 -11.68 30.36 15.82
C HIS A 250 -10.56 31.07 16.59
N ASP A 251 -10.73 31.30 17.89
CA ASP A 251 -9.71 31.93 18.73
C ASP A 251 -8.39 31.12 18.70
N ALA A 252 -8.50 29.78 18.83
CA ALA A 252 -7.35 28.89 18.79
C ALA A 252 -6.63 28.92 17.43
N MET A 253 -7.36 28.76 16.32
CA MET A 253 -6.78 28.79 14.98
C MET A 253 -6.22 30.17 14.61
N ALA A 254 -6.87 31.26 15.02
CA ALA A 254 -6.36 32.61 14.85
C ALA A 254 -5.04 32.84 15.60
N ALA A 255 -4.88 32.24 16.79
CA ALA A 255 -3.63 32.28 17.55
C ALA A 255 -2.47 31.57 16.83
N LEU A 256 -2.76 30.58 15.98
CA LEU A 256 -1.80 29.93 15.09
C LEU A 256 -1.57 30.68 13.77
N GLY A 257 -2.37 31.72 13.48
CA GLY A 257 -2.27 32.53 12.27
C GLY A 257 -3.30 32.19 11.18
N TYR A 258 -4.17 31.21 11.40
CA TYR A 258 -5.22 30.83 10.46
C TYR A 258 -6.47 31.68 10.66
N ASN A 259 -6.68 32.65 9.76
CA ASN A 259 -7.68 33.72 9.93
C ASN A 259 -8.77 33.72 8.83
N SER A 260 -8.99 32.58 8.17
CA SER A 260 -10.08 32.38 7.20
C SER A 260 -11.46 32.67 7.82
N SER A 261 -12.45 33.02 7.01
CA SER A 261 -13.76 33.47 7.53
C SER A 261 -14.59 32.38 8.22
N SER A 262 -14.34 31.12 7.87
CA SER A 262 -14.97 29.95 8.49
C SER A 262 -13.92 29.20 9.29
N TYR A 263 -14.24 28.83 10.53
CA TYR A 263 -13.34 28.05 11.37
C TYR A 263 -13.06 26.66 10.79
N PHE A 264 -13.98 26.07 10.01
CA PHE A 264 -13.67 24.82 9.27
C PHE A 264 -12.57 25.03 8.25
N THR A 265 -12.61 26.13 7.49
CA THR A 265 -11.57 26.48 6.53
C THR A 265 -10.25 26.74 7.25
N GLN A 266 -10.27 27.41 8.41
CA GLN A 266 -9.05 27.61 9.22
C GLN A 266 -8.42 26.27 9.63
N VAL A 267 -9.21 25.31 10.08
CA VAL A 267 -8.70 23.98 10.44
C VAL A 267 -8.22 23.21 9.21
N ARG A 268 -8.86 23.36 8.04
CA ARG A 268 -8.36 22.76 6.78
C ARG A 268 -7.06 23.40 6.30
N ASP A 269 -6.93 24.73 6.43
CA ASP A 269 -5.68 25.44 6.13
C ASP A 269 -4.56 24.87 7.02
N TYR A 270 -4.82 24.76 8.32
CA TYR A 270 -3.88 24.14 9.26
C TYR A 270 -3.56 22.68 8.91
N ASN A 271 -4.56 21.83 8.69
CA ASN A 271 -4.33 20.42 8.34
C ASN A 271 -3.53 20.26 7.03
N ASN A 272 -3.79 21.07 6.01
CA ASN A 272 -3.02 20.99 4.76
C ASN A 272 -1.59 21.54 4.94
N ASP A 273 -1.40 22.59 5.74
CA ASP A 273 -0.06 23.03 6.14
C ASP A 273 0.70 21.92 6.88
N LEU A 274 0.04 21.13 7.72
CA LEU A 274 0.64 19.95 8.37
C LEU A 274 1.04 18.88 7.35
N ARG A 275 0.17 18.59 6.36
CA ARG A 275 0.48 17.63 5.28
C ARG A 275 1.71 18.07 4.48
N ASP A 276 1.78 19.35 4.14
CA ASP A 276 2.90 19.91 3.38
C ASP A 276 4.18 19.96 4.21
N THR A 277 4.09 20.34 5.49
CA THR A 277 5.23 20.44 6.41
C THR A 277 5.85 19.09 6.71
N TYR A 278 5.02 18.07 6.93
CA TYR A 278 5.46 16.74 7.34
C TYR A 278 5.43 15.70 6.21
N ASN A 279 5.05 16.11 4.99
CA ASN A 279 4.85 15.24 3.83
C ASN A 279 3.97 14.01 4.16
N THR A 280 2.83 14.26 4.81
CA THR A 280 1.88 13.21 5.16
C THR A 280 0.74 13.09 4.15
N ASP A 281 0.21 11.88 4.03
CA ASP A 281 -0.89 11.58 3.12
C ASP A 281 -2.18 12.26 3.58
N TRP A 282 -2.43 12.21 4.88
CA TRP A 282 -3.62 12.69 5.56
C TRP A 282 -3.28 13.67 6.69
N ALA A 283 -4.29 14.42 7.14
CA ALA A 283 -4.19 15.20 8.36
C ALA A 283 -5.56 15.46 9.00
N PHE A 284 -5.59 15.50 10.34
CA PHE A 284 -6.75 15.99 11.07
C PHE A 284 -6.34 16.64 12.39
N THR A 285 -7.25 17.40 12.97
CA THR A 285 -7.04 18.06 14.27
C THR A 285 -7.96 17.46 15.35
N ILE A 286 -7.43 17.34 16.55
CA ILE A 286 -8.17 16.96 17.76
C ILE A 286 -8.20 18.17 18.68
N PHE A 287 -9.41 18.62 19.00
CA PHE A 287 -9.62 19.63 20.03
C PHE A 287 -10.05 18.99 21.33
N VAL A 288 -9.45 19.39 22.45
CA VAL A 288 -9.89 18.96 23.78
C VAL A 288 -10.20 20.17 24.65
N ALA A 289 -11.43 20.18 25.18
CA ALA A 289 -11.87 21.14 26.18
C ALA A 289 -11.67 20.56 27.59
N ASP A 290 -11.07 21.33 28.49
CA ASP A 290 -10.99 20.93 29.89
C ASP A 290 -12.41 20.85 30.48
N SER A 291 -12.65 19.82 31.29
CA SER A 291 -13.90 19.57 32.01
C SER A 291 -13.63 18.99 33.39
N SER A 292 -12.39 19.12 33.90
CA SER A 292 -11.91 18.47 35.12
C SER A 292 -12.70 18.85 36.38
N LYS A 293 -13.32 20.03 36.41
CA LYS A 293 -14.20 20.51 37.49
C LYS A 293 -15.67 20.53 37.10
N ASP A 294 -16.00 20.10 35.89
CA ASP A 294 -17.38 19.97 35.46
C ASP A 294 -17.99 18.67 36.02
N SER A 295 -19.25 18.75 36.43
CA SER A 295 -19.88 17.67 37.21
C SER A 295 -20.34 16.48 36.38
N ASP A 296 -20.60 16.67 35.09
CA ASP A 296 -21.06 15.61 34.18
C ASP A 296 -20.11 15.37 32.99
N ASN A 297 -19.07 16.21 32.85
CA ASN A 297 -18.05 16.19 31.80
C ASN A 297 -18.65 16.38 30.40
N ARG A 298 -19.70 17.19 30.27
CA ARG A 298 -20.38 17.48 29.00
C ARG A 298 -20.42 18.98 28.74
N PHE A 299 -20.50 19.33 27.45
CA PHE A 299 -20.99 20.64 27.03
C PHE A 299 -22.41 20.85 27.56
N SER A 300 -22.84 22.12 27.65
CA SER A 300 -24.14 22.46 28.27
C SER A 300 -25.39 21.87 27.59
N ASP A 301 -25.24 21.36 26.36
CA ASP A 301 -26.28 20.67 25.59
C ASP A 301 -26.11 19.13 25.57
N GLY A 302 -25.18 18.60 26.35
CA GLY A 302 -25.02 17.18 26.62
C GLY A 302 -24.00 16.45 25.74
N TYR A 303 -23.42 17.12 24.73
CA TYR A 303 -22.32 16.56 23.93
C TYR A 303 -21.04 16.44 24.77
N PHE A 304 -20.17 15.50 24.42
CA PHE A 304 -18.87 15.35 25.09
C PHE A 304 -17.77 14.91 24.13
N ALA A 305 -18.10 14.14 23.10
CA ALA A 305 -17.21 13.81 22.01
C ALA A 305 -18.01 13.80 20.70
N TYR A 306 -17.39 14.25 19.62
CA TYR A 306 -17.98 14.22 18.28
C TYR A 306 -16.92 14.46 17.21
N ALA A 307 -17.23 14.04 15.99
CA ALA A 307 -16.37 14.18 14.84
C ALA A 307 -17.12 14.60 13.59
N TYR A 308 -16.40 15.25 12.69
CA TYR A 308 -16.88 15.52 11.33
C TYR A 308 -16.45 14.38 10.41
N LEU A 309 -17.44 13.79 9.73
CA LEU A 309 -17.24 12.61 8.90
C LEU A 309 -16.31 12.93 7.71
N GLY A 310 -15.11 12.36 7.68
CA GLY A 310 -14.06 12.73 6.72
C GLY A 310 -13.21 13.93 7.14
N GLY A 311 -13.24 14.29 8.42
CA GLY A 311 -12.57 15.48 8.94
C GLY A 311 -13.34 16.79 8.70
N PRO A 312 -12.74 17.95 9.04
CA PRO A 312 -11.30 18.12 9.28
C PRO A 312 -10.86 17.93 10.74
N PHE A 313 -11.80 17.78 11.68
CA PHE A 313 -11.45 17.62 13.10
C PHE A 313 -12.50 16.83 13.88
N MET A 314 -12.09 16.49 15.11
CA MET A 314 -12.93 15.96 16.17
C MET A 314 -12.75 16.79 17.45
N VAL A 315 -13.72 16.70 18.35
CA VAL A 315 -13.73 17.39 19.64
C VAL A 315 -13.99 16.37 20.74
N MET A 316 -13.30 16.51 21.87
CA MET A 316 -13.56 15.76 23.10
C MET A 316 -13.54 16.68 24.32
N THR A 317 -14.29 16.35 25.36
CA THR A 317 -14.11 16.92 26.70
C THR A 317 -13.11 16.07 27.48
N TYR A 318 -12.41 16.66 28.45
CA TYR A 318 -11.39 15.95 29.22
C TYR A 318 -11.93 14.69 29.91
N GLY A 319 -13.10 14.77 30.56
CA GLY A 319 -13.68 13.65 31.29
C GLY A 319 -14.65 12.77 30.50
N ASN A 320 -14.94 13.10 29.23
CA ASN A 320 -15.71 12.25 28.30
C ASN A 320 -16.98 11.63 28.88
N ASN A 321 -17.86 12.41 29.51
CA ASN A 321 -19.16 11.94 29.99
C ASN A 321 -19.11 10.61 30.80
N GLY A 322 -18.30 10.56 31.84
CA GLY A 322 -18.25 9.40 32.74
C GLY A 322 -17.41 8.22 32.24
N TYR A 323 -16.87 8.26 31.02
CA TYR A 323 -15.71 7.43 30.66
C TYR A 323 -14.53 7.77 31.57
N GLY A 324 -14.35 9.07 31.84
CA GLY A 324 -13.19 9.57 32.54
C GLY A 324 -11.97 9.70 31.61
N PRO A 325 -10.96 10.47 32.03
CA PRO A 325 -9.83 10.79 31.18
C PRO A 325 -8.91 9.59 30.89
N ASN A 326 -8.94 8.52 31.70
CA ASN A 326 -8.14 7.30 31.48
C ASN A 326 -8.74 6.32 30.44
N TYR A 327 -9.87 6.69 29.83
CA TYR A 327 -10.49 5.97 28.72
C TYR A 327 -10.72 6.91 27.53
N MET A 328 -9.98 8.02 27.49
CA MET A 328 -10.01 8.94 26.36
C MET A 328 -9.44 8.24 25.12
N ASP A 329 -8.54 7.27 25.27
CA ASP A 329 -8.06 6.44 24.19
C ASP A 329 -9.19 5.70 23.45
N ALA A 330 -10.14 5.11 24.17
CA ALA A 330 -11.31 4.43 23.59
C ALA A 330 -12.22 5.39 22.83
N VAL A 331 -12.47 6.58 23.41
CA VAL A 331 -13.27 7.64 22.77
C VAL A 331 -12.56 8.18 21.54
N ALA A 332 -11.27 8.50 21.64
CA ALA A 332 -10.47 8.99 20.53
C ALA A 332 -10.37 7.96 19.39
N THR A 333 -10.28 6.66 19.73
CA THR A 333 -10.30 5.58 18.74
C THR A 333 -11.62 5.56 17.97
N HIS A 334 -12.74 5.68 18.68
CA HIS A 334 -14.09 5.75 18.08
C HIS A 334 -14.23 6.98 17.16
N GLU A 335 -13.92 8.17 17.66
CA GLU A 335 -14.05 9.42 16.91
C GLU A 335 -13.11 9.47 15.68
N MET A 336 -11.90 8.90 15.79
CA MET A 336 -11.00 8.75 14.63
C MET A 336 -11.61 7.84 13.55
N GLY A 337 -12.43 6.85 13.92
CA GLY A 337 -13.21 6.08 12.94
C GLY A 337 -14.06 7.00 12.05
N HIS A 338 -14.72 8.00 12.63
CA HIS A 338 -15.50 8.98 11.88
C HIS A 338 -14.65 9.95 11.06
N ILE A 339 -13.46 10.34 11.55
CA ILE A 339 -12.49 11.10 10.75
C ILE A 339 -12.21 10.39 9.43
N PHE A 340 -12.18 9.05 9.43
CA PHE A 340 -12.05 8.21 8.23
C PHE A 340 -13.38 7.59 7.78
N HIS A 341 -14.49 8.32 7.95
CA HIS A 341 -15.81 8.03 7.41
C HIS A 341 -16.58 6.84 7.98
N ALA A 342 -16.13 6.15 9.02
CA ALA A 342 -16.96 5.15 9.67
C ALA A 342 -18.23 5.78 10.25
N LEU A 343 -19.34 5.06 10.21
CA LEU A 343 -20.61 5.47 10.80
C LEU A 343 -20.77 4.86 12.19
N ASP A 344 -21.52 5.55 13.05
CA ASP A 344 -21.97 4.99 14.31
C ASP A 344 -22.78 3.71 14.11
N GLN A 345 -22.64 2.79 15.06
CA GLN A 345 -23.34 1.50 15.05
C GLN A 345 -24.15 1.24 16.32
N TYR A 346 -24.08 2.11 17.33
CA TYR A 346 -24.94 1.99 18.51
C TYR A 346 -26.38 2.44 18.19
N SER A 347 -27.36 1.88 18.91
CA SER A 347 -28.77 2.07 18.58
C SER A 347 -29.22 3.54 18.66
N GLY A 348 -28.68 4.30 19.62
CA GLY A 348 -28.96 5.73 19.83
C GLY A 348 -28.59 6.64 18.65
N ALA A 349 -27.60 6.26 17.85
CA ALA A 349 -27.18 7.06 16.69
C ALA A 349 -28.17 6.99 15.51
N GLN A 350 -29.13 6.06 15.56
CA GLN A 350 -30.17 5.89 14.53
C GLN A 350 -29.64 5.70 13.10
N GLN A 351 -28.47 5.07 12.96
CA GLN A 351 -27.87 4.79 11.66
C GLN A 351 -28.46 3.54 11.01
N ALA A 352 -29.18 3.68 9.90
CA ALA A 352 -29.77 2.54 9.21
C ALA A 352 -28.73 1.58 8.63
N CYS A 353 -29.08 0.29 8.56
CA CYS A 353 -28.21 -0.77 8.04
C CYS A 353 -27.70 -0.51 6.61
N ASP A 354 -28.51 0.12 5.77
CA ASP A 354 -28.23 0.41 4.37
C ASP A 354 -27.62 1.81 4.15
N ARG A 355 -27.38 2.57 5.23
CA ARG A 355 -26.62 3.84 5.12
C ARG A 355 -25.20 3.50 4.70
N LYS A 356 -24.74 4.15 3.63
CA LYS A 356 -23.40 3.96 3.07
C LYS A 356 -22.46 5.09 3.45
N SER A 357 -21.18 4.76 3.62
CA SER A 357 -20.12 5.72 3.91
C SER A 357 -18.75 5.22 3.44
N GLY A 358 -17.73 6.08 3.56
CA GLY A 358 -16.35 5.77 3.19
C GLY A 358 -16.02 6.00 1.73
N TYR A 359 -14.73 5.92 1.41
CA TYR A 359 -14.22 5.92 0.04
C TYR A 359 -14.86 4.81 -0.81
N LEU A 360 -15.15 3.67 -0.20
CA LEU A 360 -15.70 2.47 -0.87
C LEU A 360 -17.23 2.39 -0.86
N ASP A 361 -17.94 3.39 -0.30
CA ASP A 361 -19.42 3.44 -0.22
C ASP A 361 -20.04 2.17 0.42
N ILE A 362 -19.52 1.77 1.57
CA ILE A 362 -19.88 0.54 2.31
C ILE A 362 -21.08 0.78 3.23
N GLU A 363 -22.04 -0.15 3.20
CA GLU A 363 -23.24 -0.14 4.07
C GLU A 363 -22.88 -0.30 5.56
N ASN A 364 -23.80 0.04 6.47
CA ASN A 364 -23.60 -0.03 7.92
C ASN A 364 -24.28 -1.26 8.56
N GLN A 365 -24.05 -2.44 8.00
CA GLN A 365 -24.80 -3.67 8.32
C GLN A 365 -24.44 -4.32 9.68
N ASN A 366 -23.64 -3.64 10.53
CA ASN A 366 -23.45 -4.01 11.94
C ASN A 366 -24.18 -3.05 12.91
N SER A 367 -24.98 -2.11 12.39
CA SER A 367 -25.75 -1.18 13.20
C SER A 367 -26.74 -1.90 14.13
N GLN A 368 -26.87 -1.41 15.35
CA GLN A 368 -27.89 -1.81 16.32
C GLN A 368 -29.24 -1.11 16.06
N TYR A 369 -29.29 -0.20 15.10
CA TYR A 369 -30.52 0.45 14.65
C TYR A 369 -31.10 -0.29 13.43
N GLY A 370 -31.92 -1.31 13.72
CA GLY A 370 -32.60 -2.12 12.72
C GLY A 370 -32.26 -3.62 12.81
N THR A 371 -32.59 -4.36 11.75
CA THR A 371 -32.25 -5.78 11.61
C THR A 371 -31.17 -5.90 10.54
N CYS A 372 -29.93 -5.64 10.93
CA CYS A 372 -28.80 -5.65 10.01
C CYS A 372 -28.21 -7.06 9.82
N ALA A 373 -27.32 -7.21 8.84
CA ALA A 373 -26.78 -8.52 8.47
C ALA A 373 -25.94 -9.18 9.56
N ILE A 374 -25.21 -8.40 10.37
CA ILE A 374 -24.34 -8.91 11.44
C ILE A 374 -24.56 -8.17 12.77
N ASN A 375 -24.09 -8.78 13.86
CA ASN A 375 -24.13 -8.20 15.20
C ASN A 375 -22.86 -8.60 15.97
N GLU A 376 -21.77 -7.89 15.70
CA GLU A 376 -20.42 -8.17 16.19
C GLU A 376 -19.88 -6.97 17.00
N GLY A 377 -18.89 -7.25 17.86
CA GLY A 377 -18.19 -6.18 18.59
C GLY A 377 -17.47 -5.25 17.62
N SER A 378 -17.58 -3.95 17.83
CA SER A 378 -16.98 -2.93 16.97
C SER A 378 -16.77 -1.65 17.76
N ILE A 379 -15.62 -1.02 17.60
CA ILE A 379 -15.32 0.28 18.19
C ILE A 379 -16.35 1.35 17.81
N MET A 380 -17.03 1.19 16.66
CA MET A 380 -18.09 2.10 16.21
C MET A 380 -19.41 1.98 17.00
N ARG A 381 -19.48 1.06 17.98
CA ARG A 381 -20.58 1.02 18.98
C ARG A 381 -20.27 1.86 20.22
N GLY A 382 -19.08 2.45 20.30
CA GLY A 382 -18.55 3.09 21.50
C GLY A 382 -18.19 2.06 22.58
N GLN A 383 -18.22 2.50 23.83
CA GLN A 383 -17.87 1.71 25.02
C GLN A 383 -16.37 1.34 25.09
N THR A 384 -15.94 0.85 26.25
CA THR A 384 -14.55 0.45 26.49
C THR A 384 -14.26 -1.00 26.11
N SER A 385 -15.29 -1.86 26.05
CA SER A 385 -15.13 -3.30 25.74
C SER A 385 -14.60 -3.55 24.32
N PRO A 386 -15.15 -2.94 23.25
CA PRO A 386 -14.59 -3.10 21.90
C PRO A 386 -13.15 -2.57 21.78
N PHE A 387 -12.82 -1.50 22.50
CA PHE A 387 -11.45 -0.98 22.57
C PHE A 387 -10.49 -1.99 23.20
N SER A 388 -10.80 -2.48 24.42
CA SER A 388 -9.99 -3.50 25.11
C SER A 388 -9.89 -4.81 24.33
N GLY A 389 -10.96 -5.19 23.63
CA GLY A 389 -11.01 -6.37 22.78
C GLY A 389 -10.36 -6.21 21.41
N ARG A 390 -9.91 -4.99 21.05
CA ARG A 390 -9.37 -4.64 19.72
C ARG A 390 -10.32 -5.00 18.57
N GLN A 391 -11.57 -4.61 18.72
CA GLN A 391 -12.66 -5.03 17.84
C GLN A 391 -13.08 -3.93 16.86
N ILE A 392 -13.12 -4.29 15.58
CA ILE A 392 -13.81 -3.58 14.51
C ILE A 392 -14.52 -4.62 13.64
N ASP A 393 -15.76 -4.34 13.24
CA ASP A 393 -16.48 -5.22 12.32
C ASP A 393 -16.11 -4.96 10.86
N SER A 394 -16.44 -5.90 9.98
CA SER A 394 -16.08 -5.82 8.56
C SER A 394 -16.71 -4.64 7.80
N TYR A 395 -17.87 -4.12 8.24
CA TYR A 395 -18.50 -2.97 7.59
C TYR A 395 -17.84 -1.66 8.02
N ALA A 396 -17.55 -1.48 9.31
CA ALA A 396 -16.76 -0.35 9.77
C ALA A 396 -15.34 -0.36 9.17
N ALA A 397 -14.67 -1.52 9.13
CA ALA A 397 -13.38 -1.68 8.47
C ALA A 397 -13.45 -1.29 6.98
N GLY A 398 -14.48 -1.74 6.26
CA GLY A 398 -14.70 -1.34 4.87
C GLY A 398 -14.97 0.16 4.71
N GLN A 399 -15.70 0.80 5.62
CA GLN A 399 -15.97 2.24 5.57
C GLN A 399 -14.70 3.08 5.75
N ILE A 400 -13.76 2.64 6.59
CA ILE A 400 -12.44 3.29 6.72
C ILE A 400 -11.44 2.90 5.63
N GLY A 401 -11.84 2.06 4.66
CA GLY A 401 -11.03 1.67 3.51
C GLY A 401 -10.24 0.36 3.65
N TRP A 402 -10.44 -0.40 4.72
CA TRP A 402 -9.79 -1.70 4.96
C TRP A 402 -10.56 -2.87 4.37
N ARG A 403 -10.91 -2.78 3.08
CA ARG A 403 -11.45 -3.91 2.33
C ARG A 403 -10.42 -4.32 1.29
N ASP A 404 -10.21 -5.62 1.15
CA ASP A 404 -9.34 -6.25 0.17
C ASP A 404 -10.23 -7.26 -0.57
N SER A 405 -10.70 -6.87 -1.75
CA SER A 405 -11.76 -7.60 -2.47
C SER A 405 -11.25 -8.80 -3.25
N ASP A 406 -9.98 -8.82 -3.65
CA ASP A 406 -9.38 -9.88 -4.46
C ASP A 406 -8.38 -10.77 -3.68
N ASN A 407 -8.09 -10.43 -2.43
CA ASN A 407 -7.22 -11.14 -1.48
C ASN A 407 -5.75 -11.18 -1.92
N ASP A 408 -5.27 -10.10 -2.54
CA ASP A 408 -3.86 -9.94 -2.88
C ASP A 408 -3.02 -9.33 -1.74
N ASN A 409 -3.67 -9.03 -0.61
CA ASN A 409 -3.10 -8.42 0.59
C ASN A 409 -2.87 -6.90 0.49
N ILE A 410 -3.45 -6.24 -0.52
CA ILE A 410 -3.50 -4.78 -0.70
C ILE A 410 -4.95 -4.32 -0.49
N PHE A 411 -5.15 -3.20 0.20
CA PHE A 411 -6.51 -2.66 0.35
C PHE A 411 -7.01 -2.02 -0.93
N ASP A 412 -8.30 -2.16 -1.22
CA ASP A 412 -8.97 -1.61 -2.39
C ASP A 412 -8.51 -0.16 -2.68
N PRO A 413 -8.51 0.82 -1.75
CA PRO A 413 -8.07 2.18 -2.07
C PRO A 413 -6.58 2.32 -2.47
N LEU A 414 -5.75 1.34 -2.10
CA LEU A 414 -4.33 1.22 -2.41
C LEU A 414 -4.07 0.27 -3.59
N ASP A 415 -5.04 -0.52 -4.04
CA ASP A 415 -4.95 -1.43 -5.18
C ASP A 415 -5.22 -0.63 -6.46
N THR A 416 -4.13 -0.18 -7.10
CA THR A 416 -4.18 0.74 -8.22
C THR A 416 -3.69 0.10 -9.51
N ASN A 417 -4.24 0.55 -10.64
CA ASN A 417 -3.73 0.12 -11.93
C ASN A 417 -2.56 1.01 -12.36
N LEU A 418 -1.55 0.40 -12.98
CA LEU A 418 -0.30 1.05 -13.37
C LEU A 418 -0.12 1.02 -14.90
N PRO A 419 -0.86 1.83 -15.68
CA PRO A 419 -0.67 1.92 -17.11
C PRO A 419 0.74 2.41 -17.47
N VAL A 420 1.36 1.71 -18.42
CA VAL A 420 2.69 2.01 -18.96
C VAL A 420 2.61 2.19 -20.46
N THR A 421 3.33 3.16 -21.00
CA THR A 421 3.35 3.48 -22.43
C THR A 421 4.78 3.48 -22.96
N ILE A 422 4.93 3.21 -24.26
CA ILE A 422 6.17 3.42 -25.01
C ILE A 422 5.92 4.60 -25.96
N ASN A 423 6.56 5.73 -25.68
CA ASN A 423 6.39 6.98 -26.43
C ASN A 423 7.40 7.08 -27.58
N HIS A 424 8.63 6.61 -27.34
CA HIS A 424 9.69 6.57 -28.33
C HIS A 424 10.45 5.24 -28.27
N PHE A 425 10.85 4.77 -29.44
CA PHE A 425 11.70 3.59 -29.60
C PHE A 425 12.74 3.88 -30.68
N SER A 426 13.99 3.52 -30.39
CA SER A 426 15.06 3.52 -31.38
C SER A 426 15.98 2.31 -31.20
N ASN A 427 16.54 1.85 -32.33
CA ASN A 427 17.58 0.84 -32.39
C ASN A 427 18.73 1.39 -33.25
N ALA A 428 19.81 1.80 -32.61
CA ALA A 428 21.02 2.28 -33.27
C ALA A 428 22.18 1.34 -32.96
N GLU A 429 22.69 0.65 -33.99
CA GLU A 429 23.82 -0.30 -33.85
C GLU A 429 23.62 -1.30 -32.70
N ASN A 430 22.43 -1.91 -32.63
CA ASN A 430 22.03 -2.88 -31.60
C ASN A 430 21.93 -2.30 -30.18
N THR A 431 22.00 -0.98 -30.03
CA THR A 431 21.63 -0.26 -28.81
C THR A 431 20.18 0.16 -28.91
N ILE A 432 19.36 -0.42 -28.03
CA ILE A 432 17.94 -0.14 -27.89
C ILE A 432 17.76 0.97 -26.87
N THR A 433 17.10 2.05 -27.30
CA THR A 433 16.67 3.13 -26.42
C THR A 433 15.15 3.26 -26.50
N VAL A 434 14.50 3.26 -25.34
CA VAL A 434 13.04 3.38 -25.21
C VAL A 434 12.74 4.46 -24.18
N ASP A 435 11.89 5.40 -24.57
CA ASP A 435 11.35 6.41 -23.68
C ASP A 435 9.85 6.18 -23.54
N GLY A 436 9.32 6.31 -22.33
CA GLY A 436 7.92 6.09 -22.05
C GLY A 436 7.46 6.77 -20.77
N THR A 437 6.18 6.62 -20.48
CA THR A 437 5.56 7.15 -19.26
C THR A 437 4.83 6.02 -18.54
N ALA A 438 5.03 5.94 -17.23
CA ALA A 438 4.22 5.15 -16.32
C ALA A 438 3.35 6.09 -15.47
N SER A 439 2.13 5.69 -15.13
CA SER A 439 1.23 6.49 -14.28
C SER A 439 0.38 5.60 -13.38
N ILE A 440 -0.25 6.20 -12.36
CA ILE A 440 -1.16 5.52 -11.45
C ILE A 440 -2.61 5.91 -11.78
N THR A 441 -3.48 4.90 -11.90
CA THR A 441 -4.94 5.07 -11.93
C THR A 441 -5.50 4.59 -10.59
N PRO A 442 -6.02 5.48 -9.73
CA PRO A 442 -6.56 5.10 -8.43
C PRO A 442 -7.70 4.10 -8.53
N TYR A 443 -7.90 3.34 -7.45
CA TYR A 443 -9.12 2.55 -7.28
C TYR A 443 -10.36 3.46 -7.30
N PRO A 444 -11.42 3.12 -8.04
CA PRO A 444 -12.56 4.01 -8.21
C PRO A 444 -13.40 4.16 -6.93
N SER A 445 -13.70 5.39 -6.54
CA SER A 445 -14.73 5.66 -5.53
C SER A 445 -16.11 5.86 -6.18
N PRO A 446 -17.18 5.20 -5.69
CA PRO A 446 -18.52 5.32 -6.29
C PRO A 446 -19.17 6.71 -6.18
N ARG A 447 -18.84 7.48 -5.15
CA ARG A 447 -19.51 8.75 -4.82
C ARG A 447 -18.57 9.92 -4.54
N ARG A 448 -17.26 9.69 -4.58
CA ARG A 448 -16.20 10.65 -4.28
C ARG A 448 -15.20 10.67 -5.43
N ASP A 449 -14.31 11.64 -5.41
CA ASP A 449 -13.20 11.66 -6.35
C ASP A 449 -12.24 10.52 -6.03
N SER A 450 -11.75 9.87 -7.08
CA SER A 450 -10.83 8.73 -6.92
C SER A 450 -9.42 9.27 -6.72
N VAL A 451 -8.81 8.94 -5.58
CA VAL A 451 -7.50 9.45 -5.17
C VAL A 451 -6.62 8.34 -4.63
N THR A 452 -5.32 8.47 -4.81
CA THR A 452 -4.30 7.55 -4.31
C THR A 452 -3.28 8.27 -3.47
N ILE A 453 -2.74 7.58 -2.48
CA ILE A 453 -1.54 7.97 -1.74
C ILE A 453 -0.29 7.25 -2.28
N ASN A 454 -0.47 6.34 -3.24
CA ASN A 454 0.61 5.57 -3.81
C ASN A 454 1.51 6.45 -4.68
N ARG A 455 2.77 6.06 -4.78
CA ARG A 455 3.77 6.65 -5.67
C ARG A 455 4.44 5.55 -6.46
N LEU A 456 4.83 5.83 -7.69
CA LEU A 456 5.61 4.89 -8.49
C LEU A 456 6.96 4.67 -7.79
N THR A 457 7.39 3.41 -7.69
CA THR A 457 8.66 3.02 -7.05
C THR A 457 9.65 2.44 -8.06
N GLY A 458 9.18 2.07 -9.24
CA GLY A 458 10.03 1.50 -10.26
C GLY A 458 9.35 1.29 -11.60
N VAL A 459 10.16 1.30 -12.66
CA VAL A 459 9.81 0.73 -13.95
C VAL A 459 10.85 -0.32 -14.29
N LYS A 460 10.39 -1.47 -14.76
CA LYS A 460 11.21 -2.62 -15.16
C LYS A 460 10.91 -3.05 -16.57
N PHE A 461 11.91 -3.56 -17.26
CA PHE A 461 11.78 -4.10 -18.61
C PHE A 461 12.44 -5.47 -18.73
N ARG A 462 12.00 -6.27 -19.71
CA ARG A 462 12.66 -7.52 -20.11
C ARG A 462 12.43 -7.79 -21.59
N PHE A 463 13.30 -8.61 -22.18
CA PHE A 463 13.07 -9.16 -23.52
C PHE A 463 12.68 -10.62 -23.41
N ASN A 464 11.61 -11.03 -24.12
CA ASN A 464 11.05 -12.37 -24.05
C ASN A 464 10.82 -12.77 -22.58
N ASP A 465 11.23 -13.98 -22.20
CA ASP A 465 11.10 -14.52 -20.85
C ASP A 465 12.35 -14.35 -19.98
N ASN A 466 13.23 -13.41 -20.33
CA ASN A 466 14.43 -13.12 -19.53
C ASN A 466 14.09 -12.43 -18.20
N ASN A 467 15.10 -12.32 -17.34
CA ASN A 467 14.99 -11.60 -16.06
C ASN A 467 14.67 -10.11 -16.29
N TRP A 468 13.83 -9.57 -15.40
CA TRP A 468 13.53 -8.14 -15.34
C TRP A 468 14.77 -7.32 -15.00
N GLN A 469 14.91 -6.18 -15.66
CA GLN A 469 15.95 -5.17 -15.46
C GLN A 469 15.28 -3.83 -15.15
N ALA A 470 15.95 -2.98 -14.36
CA ALA A 470 15.42 -1.67 -14.02
C ALA A 470 15.58 -0.67 -15.17
N ALA A 471 14.53 0.09 -15.46
CA ALA A 471 14.62 1.32 -16.23
C ALA A 471 15.14 2.47 -15.34
N THR A 472 15.46 3.60 -15.96
CA THR A 472 15.90 4.81 -15.26
C THR A 472 14.78 5.85 -15.26
N ALA A 473 14.47 6.42 -14.10
CA ALA A 473 13.59 7.59 -14.00
C ALA A 473 14.29 8.82 -14.60
N ASN A 474 13.57 9.62 -15.38
CA ASN A 474 14.17 10.73 -16.12
C ASN A 474 14.59 11.90 -15.22
N ASP A 475 13.92 12.09 -14.09
CA ASP A 475 14.26 13.09 -13.08
C ASP A 475 15.18 12.54 -11.96
N GLY A 476 15.52 11.25 -12.04
CA GLY A 476 16.45 10.55 -11.16
C GLY A 476 15.82 9.62 -10.14
N GLN A 477 14.50 9.70 -9.87
CA GLN A 477 13.83 8.81 -8.91
C GLN A 477 12.37 8.57 -9.30
N PHE A 478 11.89 7.34 -9.16
CA PHE A 478 10.45 7.09 -9.18
C PHE A 478 9.88 7.49 -7.81
N ASN A 479 9.13 8.60 -7.75
CA ASN A 479 8.56 9.08 -6.48
C ASN A 479 7.25 9.88 -6.64
N SER A 480 6.65 9.91 -7.83
CA SER A 480 5.39 10.58 -8.12
C SER A 480 4.34 9.63 -8.72
N THR A 481 3.15 10.15 -9.01
CA THR A 481 2.03 9.40 -9.59
C THR A 481 2.11 9.27 -11.12
N SER A 482 3.04 9.98 -11.77
CA SER A 482 3.31 9.88 -13.20
C SER A 482 4.78 10.16 -13.47
N GLU A 483 5.49 9.18 -14.00
CA GLU A 483 6.94 9.22 -14.18
C GLU A 483 7.32 8.91 -15.62
N ASP A 484 8.20 9.73 -16.18
CA ASP A 484 8.86 9.41 -17.44
C ASP A 484 10.09 8.55 -17.18
N TYR A 485 10.28 7.53 -18.01
CA TYR A 485 11.38 6.59 -17.87
C TYR A 485 12.15 6.42 -19.19
N THR A 486 13.42 6.04 -19.04
CA THR A 486 14.31 5.66 -20.13
C THR A 486 14.84 4.25 -19.91
N VAL A 487 14.81 3.43 -20.96
CA VAL A 487 15.52 2.15 -21.06
C VAL A 487 16.66 2.33 -22.06
N THR A 488 17.88 1.94 -21.69
CA THR A 488 19.01 1.83 -22.62
C THR A 488 19.72 0.51 -22.41
N THR A 489 19.77 -0.31 -23.45
CA THR A 489 20.31 -1.67 -23.38
C THR A 489 20.82 -2.13 -24.75
N SER A 490 21.71 -3.13 -24.79
CA SER A 490 22.25 -3.64 -26.04
C SER A 490 21.88 -5.11 -26.23
N LEU A 491 21.40 -5.45 -27.42
CA LEU A 491 21.10 -6.83 -27.81
C LEU A 491 22.04 -7.26 -28.93
N THR A 492 23.02 -8.10 -28.62
CA THR A 492 24.07 -8.49 -29.58
C THR A 492 23.75 -9.77 -30.35
N THR A 493 22.81 -10.57 -29.87
CA THR A 493 22.42 -11.81 -30.52
C THR A 493 21.36 -11.51 -31.57
N PRO A 494 21.55 -11.93 -32.83
CA PRO A 494 20.52 -11.79 -33.86
C PRO A 494 19.24 -12.53 -33.49
N GLY A 495 18.10 -12.00 -33.92
CA GLY A 495 16.79 -12.60 -33.72
C GLY A 495 15.67 -11.61 -33.47
N GLN A 496 14.47 -12.15 -33.27
CA GLN A 496 13.30 -11.38 -32.84
C GLN A 496 13.15 -11.42 -31.32
N TYR A 497 12.83 -10.27 -30.75
CA TYR A 497 12.59 -10.09 -29.34
C TYR A 497 11.28 -9.35 -29.13
N THR A 498 10.55 -9.71 -28.08
CA THR A 498 9.45 -8.91 -27.56
C THR A 498 9.92 -8.22 -26.29
N LEU A 499 10.00 -6.90 -26.33
CA LEU A 499 10.18 -6.07 -25.16
C LEU A 499 8.88 -6.04 -24.35
N TYR A 500 8.98 -6.22 -23.04
CA TYR A 500 7.91 -6.01 -22.07
C TYR A 500 8.36 -4.97 -21.06
N ILE A 501 7.47 -4.05 -20.69
CA ILE A 501 7.71 -3.03 -19.67
C ILE A 501 6.55 -3.02 -18.69
N ALA A 502 6.89 -2.93 -17.40
CA ALA A 502 5.95 -2.90 -16.28
C ALA A 502 6.40 -1.87 -15.24
N ALA A 503 5.45 -1.28 -14.52
CA ALA A 503 5.70 -0.41 -13.39
C ALA A 503 5.38 -1.11 -12.07
N THR A 504 5.90 -0.56 -10.98
CA THR A 504 5.57 -0.91 -9.59
C THR A 504 5.30 0.35 -8.79
N ASP A 505 4.44 0.27 -7.78
CA ASP A 505 4.16 1.39 -6.87
C ASP A 505 4.55 1.10 -5.41
N SER A 506 4.22 2.02 -4.51
CA SER A 506 4.55 1.97 -3.09
C SER A 506 3.67 1.03 -2.26
N ALA A 507 2.51 0.64 -2.76
CA ALA A 507 1.66 -0.39 -2.13
C ALA A 507 2.07 -1.81 -2.55
N GLY A 508 2.89 -1.93 -3.60
CA GLY A 508 3.37 -3.21 -4.13
C GLY A 508 2.63 -3.66 -5.38
N ASN A 509 1.75 -2.83 -5.96
CA ASN A 509 1.08 -3.14 -7.21
C ASN A 509 2.11 -3.27 -8.33
N ILE A 510 1.78 -4.12 -9.31
CA ILE A 510 2.59 -4.32 -10.52
C ILE A 510 1.64 -4.20 -11.72
N SER A 511 2.07 -3.56 -12.80
CA SER A 511 1.27 -3.50 -14.04
C SER A 511 0.79 -4.89 -14.46
N THR A 512 -0.52 -5.03 -14.64
CA THR A 512 -1.14 -6.28 -15.15
C THR A 512 -1.15 -6.30 -16.67
N GLU A 513 -1.17 -5.12 -17.31
CA GLU A 513 -0.98 -4.94 -18.75
C GLU A 513 0.40 -4.34 -19.03
N TYR A 514 1.26 -5.12 -19.68
CA TYR A 514 2.61 -4.67 -20.04
C TYR A 514 2.59 -3.84 -21.32
N ALA A 515 3.38 -2.77 -21.37
CA ALA A 515 3.71 -2.14 -22.65
C ALA A 515 4.64 -3.09 -23.41
N THR A 516 4.38 -3.28 -24.71
CA THR A 516 5.14 -4.23 -25.53
C THR A 516 5.63 -3.61 -26.83
N HIS A 517 6.80 -4.06 -27.29
CA HIS A 517 7.36 -3.67 -28.59
C HIS A 517 8.17 -4.82 -29.20
N SER A 518 8.01 -5.07 -30.50
CA SER A 518 8.83 -6.05 -31.22
C SER A 518 10.15 -5.42 -31.64
N VAL A 519 11.26 -6.10 -31.35
CA VAL A 519 12.62 -5.67 -31.64
C VAL A 519 13.32 -6.72 -32.48
N SER A 520 13.84 -6.29 -33.62
CA SER A 520 14.62 -7.15 -34.52
C SER A 520 16.09 -6.77 -34.45
N ILE A 521 16.94 -7.75 -34.15
CA ILE A 521 18.39 -7.62 -34.20
C ILE A 521 18.91 -8.38 -35.41
N LEU A 522 19.53 -7.66 -36.33
CA LEU A 522 20.02 -8.20 -37.58
C LEU A 522 21.38 -8.88 -37.36
N ASP A 523 21.58 -10.04 -37.97
CA ASP A 523 22.92 -10.57 -38.19
C ASP A 523 23.54 -9.81 -39.38
N PRO A 524 24.68 -9.12 -39.21
CA PRO A 524 25.31 -8.39 -40.30
C PRO A 524 25.82 -9.31 -41.42
N VAL A 525 25.90 -10.62 -41.20
CA VAL A 525 26.47 -11.58 -42.15
C VAL A 525 25.41 -12.20 -43.07
N ASP A 526 24.19 -12.47 -42.59
CA ASP A 526 23.15 -13.16 -43.36
C ASP A 526 22.07 -12.24 -43.94
N GLY A 527 22.19 -10.93 -43.75
CA GLY A 527 21.26 -9.97 -44.32
C GLY A 527 19.94 -9.83 -43.57
N GLY A 528 19.84 -10.35 -42.34
CA GLY A 528 18.63 -10.26 -41.52
C GLY A 528 17.66 -11.42 -41.73
N LEU A 529 18.14 -12.55 -42.23
CA LEU A 529 17.34 -13.77 -42.31
C LEU A 529 17.19 -14.37 -40.91
N ASN A 530 16.01 -14.88 -40.59
CA ASN A 530 15.81 -15.67 -39.38
C ASN A 530 14.82 -16.81 -39.61
N THR A 531 15.21 -17.99 -39.15
CA THR A 531 14.46 -19.23 -39.27
C THR A 531 14.09 -19.74 -37.89
N GLU A 532 12.87 -20.26 -37.75
CA GLU A 532 12.35 -20.88 -36.54
C GLU A 532 11.78 -22.26 -36.89
N ILE A 533 11.92 -23.20 -35.95
CA ILE A 533 11.42 -24.58 -36.08
C ILE A 533 10.38 -24.80 -34.98
N ASP A 534 9.17 -25.18 -35.39
CA ASP A 534 8.05 -25.50 -34.50
C ASP A 534 7.95 -27.01 -34.29
N LEU A 535 8.38 -27.48 -33.11
CA LEU A 535 8.26 -28.90 -32.75
C LEU A 535 6.86 -29.24 -32.22
N PRO A 536 6.25 -30.37 -32.63
CA PRO A 536 5.00 -30.84 -32.06
C PRO A 536 5.13 -31.27 -30.60
N THR A 537 4.05 -31.14 -29.83
CA THR A 537 3.99 -31.42 -28.38
C THR A 537 4.27 -32.89 -28.02
N GLU A 538 4.05 -33.81 -28.95
CA GLU A 538 4.40 -35.22 -28.82
C GLU A 538 5.16 -35.72 -30.04
N VAL A 539 6.31 -36.33 -29.80
CA VAL A 539 7.21 -36.81 -30.83
C VAL A 539 7.30 -38.33 -30.77
N THR A 540 6.47 -38.97 -31.60
CA THR A 540 6.53 -40.41 -31.90
C THR A 540 7.06 -40.61 -33.33
N PRO A 541 7.61 -41.78 -33.69
CA PRO A 541 8.07 -42.06 -35.06
C PRO A 541 7.01 -41.78 -36.15
N ASN A 542 5.71 -41.85 -35.80
CA ASN A 542 4.60 -41.54 -36.70
C ASN A 542 4.16 -40.06 -36.68
N LYS A 543 4.39 -39.32 -35.58
CA LYS A 543 4.07 -37.88 -35.46
C LYS A 543 5.21 -36.95 -35.87
N LEU A 544 6.45 -37.46 -36.00
CA LEU A 544 7.61 -36.73 -36.52
C LEU A 544 7.63 -36.59 -38.06
N ALA A 545 6.64 -37.14 -38.77
CA ALA A 545 6.65 -37.23 -40.22
C ALA A 545 6.67 -35.85 -40.93
N GLN A 546 6.15 -34.81 -40.27
CA GLN A 546 6.18 -33.43 -40.75
C GLN A 546 6.46 -32.48 -39.57
N ILE A 547 7.54 -31.72 -39.69
CA ILE A 547 7.85 -30.61 -38.78
C ILE A 547 7.54 -29.32 -39.54
N GLN A 548 6.89 -28.37 -38.86
CA GLN A 548 6.63 -27.04 -39.40
C GLN A 548 7.73 -26.09 -38.93
N GLY A 549 7.95 -25.05 -39.70
CA GLY A 549 8.77 -23.92 -39.30
C GLY A 549 8.44 -22.72 -40.15
N ARG A 550 9.08 -21.61 -39.83
CA ARG A 550 8.90 -20.33 -40.52
C ARG A 550 10.25 -19.66 -40.71
N SER A 551 10.45 -19.05 -41.87
CA SER A 551 11.63 -18.25 -42.20
C SER A 551 11.17 -16.88 -42.66
N TYR A 552 11.86 -15.83 -42.25
CA TYR A 552 11.55 -14.48 -42.69
C TYR A 552 12.80 -13.62 -42.82
N ASP A 553 12.71 -12.62 -43.68
CA ASP A 553 13.75 -11.61 -43.88
C ASP A 553 13.32 -10.33 -43.16
N MET A 554 14.07 -9.95 -42.13
CA MET A 554 13.78 -8.79 -41.28
C MET A 554 13.95 -7.45 -42.01
N LEU A 555 14.61 -7.42 -43.17
CA LEU A 555 14.74 -6.25 -44.04
C LEU A 555 13.68 -6.24 -45.17
N GLY A 556 12.77 -7.21 -45.19
CA GLY A 556 11.74 -7.35 -46.21
C GLY A 556 12.25 -7.91 -47.54
N GLY A 557 13.45 -8.50 -47.56
CA GLY A 557 13.94 -9.27 -48.70
C GLY A 557 13.14 -10.56 -48.91
N THR A 558 13.28 -11.17 -50.08
CA THR A 558 12.58 -12.43 -50.39
C THR A 558 13.39 -13.60 -49.86
N VAL A 559 12.78 -14.45 -49.03
CA VAL A 559 13.31 -15.79 -48.72
C VAL A 559 13.18 -16.63 -49.98
N LYS A 560 14.30 -17.13 -50.52
CA LYS A 560 14.34 -17.91 -51.77
C LYS A 560 14.46 -19.40 -51.57
N GLN A 561 15.00 -19.81 -50.43
CA GLN A 561 15.21 -21.20 -50.14
C GLN A 561 15.26 -21.39 -48.63
N VAL A 562 14.61 -22.43 -48.13
CA VAL A 562 14.85 -22.96 -46.78
C VAL A 562 15.45 -24.36 -46.92
N GLU A 563 16.51 -24.62 -46.18
CA GLU A 563 17.15 -25.92 -46.09
C GLU A 563 17.11 -26.42 -44.64
N TYR A 564 17.05 -27.73 -44.44
CA TYR A 564 17.15 -28.37 -43.14
C TYR A 564 18.19 -29.49 -43.15
N ARG A 565 18.67 -29.88 -41.97
CA ARG A 565 19.47 -31.10 -41.78
C ARG A 565 19.18 -31.75 -40.44
N PHE A 566 19.51 -33.03 -40.34
CA PHE A 566 19.44 -33.80 -39.09
C PHE A 566 20.84 -34.15 -38.61
N ASN A 567 21.10 -34.00 -37.32
CA ASN A 567 22.33 -34.43 -36.63
C ASN A 567 23.63 -33.97 -37.32
N GLY A 568 23.67 -32.73 -37.81
CA GLY A 568 24.84 -32.20 -38.53
C GLY A 568 25.09 -32.82 -39.91
N GLY A 569 24.10 -33.50 -40.48
CA GLY A 569 24.16 -34.13 -41.81
C GLY A 569 24.19 -33.12 -42.97
N THR A 570 23.87 -33.61 -44.18
CA THR A 570 23.79 -32.75 -45.37
C THR A 570 22.51 -31.93 -45.36
N TRP A 571 22.61 -30.67 -45.81
CA TRP A 571 21.46 -29.79 -46.00
C TRP A 571 20.56 -30.31 -47.12
N GLN A 572 19.26 -30.32 -46.87
CA GLN A 572 18.19 -30.76 -47.77
C GLN A 572 17.15 -29.65 -47.90
N PRO A 573 16.50 -29.48 -49.06
CA PRO A 573 15.49 -28.45 -49.24
C PRO A 573 14.22 -28.75 -48.43
N ALA A 574 13.75 -27.78 -47.67
CA ALA A 574 12.40 -27.80 -47.08
C ALA A 574 11.34 -27.53 -48.17
N GLN A 575 10.08 -27.86 -47.88
CA GLN A 575 8.96 -27.58 -48.78
C GLN A 575 8.22 -26.32 -48.33
N PRO A 576 8.00 -25.31 -49.19
CA PRO A 576 7.15 -24.17 -48.85
C PRO A 576 5.70 -24.63 -48.64
N VAL A 577 5.00 -24.05 -47.67
CA VAL A 577 3.60 -24.40 -47.35
C VAL A 577 2.63 -23.89 -48.42
N ASP A 578 2.89 -22.70 -48.97
CA ASP A 578 2.06 -22.08 -50.00
C ASP A 578 2.48 -22.45 -51.45
N GLY A 579 3.57 -23.20 -51.59
CA GLY A 579 4.05 -23.76 -52.84
C GLY A 579 5.30 -23.10 -53.44
N ALA A 580 5.75 -21.94 -52.94
CA ALA A 580 6.99 -21.31 -53.40
C ALA A 580 7.62 -20.40 -52.34
N PHE A 581 8.95 -20.46 -52.18
CA PHE A 581 9.69 -19.46 -51.41
C PHE A 581 9.85 -18.17 -52.24
N ASP A 582 8.91 -17.24 -52.11
CA ASP A 582 8.86 -16.03 -52.95
C ASP A 582 8.44 -14.72 -52.24
N SER A 583 8.21 -14.78 -50.94
CA SER A 583 7.88 -13.65 -50.08
C SER A 583 8.93 -13.40 -49.00
N ASN A 584 8.71 -12.38 -48.16
CA ASN A 584 9.58 -12.08 -47.02
C ASN A 584 9.23 -12.87 -45.75
N TYR A 585 8.16 -13.69 -45.79
CA TYR A 585 7.75 -14.57 -44.70
C TYR A 585 7.25 -15.88 -45.30
N GLU A 586 7.96 -16.96 -45.01
CA GLU A 586 7.76 -18.27 -45.62
C GLU A 586 7.55 -19.33 -44.56
N GLU A 587 6.41 -20.00 -44.60
CA GLU A 587 6.22 -21.22 -43.81
C GLU A 587 6.75 -22.42 -44.59
N PHE A 588 7.40 -23.35 -43.89
CA PHE A 588 7.97 -24.53 -44.51
C PHE A 588 7.66 -25.81 -43.75
N LEU A 589 7.68 -26.91 -44.49
CA LEU A 589 7.53 -28.28 -44.02
C LEU A 589 8.83 -29.03 -44.22
N ILE A 590 9.32 -29.65 -43.14
CA ILE A 590 10.36 -30.67 -43.19
C ILE A 590 9.66 -32.02 -43.21
N SER A 591 9.79 -32.75 -44.32
CA SER A 591 9.27 -34.12 -44.44
C SER A 591 10.37 -35.12 -44.16
N ILE A 592 10.19 -35.95 -43.12
CA ILE A 592 11.13 -37.04 -42.84
C ILE A 592 10.85 -38.19 -43.80
N ILE A 593 11.68 -38.34 -44.82
CA ILE A 593 11.54 -39.40 -45.81
C ILE A 593 11.87 -40.74 -45.14
N ASN A 594 10.83 -41.53 -44.89
CA ASN A 594 10.77 -42.84 -44.20
C ASN A 594 10.63 -42.82 -42.67
N SER A 595 9.38 -42.67 -42.19
CA SER A 595 8.96 -42.98 -40.81
C SER A 595 9.31 -44.41 -40.36
N ALA A 596 9.59 -45.32 -41.29
CA ALA A 596 10.04 -46.69 -41.00
C ALA A 596 11.52 -46.82 -40.57
N GLN A 597 12.28 -45.73 -40.47
CA GLN A 597 13.70 -45.74 -40.07
C GLN A 597 14.08 -44.69 -39.00
N VAL A 598 13.10 -44.00 -38.40
CA VAL A 598 13.38 -43.10 -37.28
C VAL A 598 13.46 -43.95 -36.01
N GLU A 599 14.67 -44.39 -35.69
CA GLU A 599 14.95 -45.13 -34.45
C GLU A 599 14.68 -44.23 -33.22
N PRO A 600 14.21 -44.79 -32.09
CA PRO A 600 14.13 -44.08 -30.84
C PRO A 600 15.49 -43.49 -30.46
N GLY A 601 15.52 -42.21 -30.09
CA GLY A 601 16.77 -41.52 -29.79
C GLY A 601 16.68 -40.00 -29.91
N ALA A 602 17.80 -39.35 -29.62
CA ALA A 602 17.95 -37.91 -29.71
C ALA A 602 18.27 -37.49 -31.14
N TYR A 603 17.54 -36.52 -31.67
CA TYR A 603 17.83 -35.88 -32.95
C TYR A 603 18.00 -34.38 -32.75
N THR A 604 19.00 -33.80 -33.40
CA THR A 604 19.13 -32.35 -33.57
C THR A 604 18.65 -32.01 -34.97
N ILE A 605 17.69 -31.10 -35.06
CA ILE A 605 17.09 -30.62 -36.29
C ILE A 605 17.57 -29.20 -36.47
N GLU A 606 18.18 -28.92 -37.60
CA GLU A 606 18.63 -27.58 -37.95
C GLU A 606 17.95 -27.12 -39.23
N ALA A 607 17.60 -25.84 -39.31
CA ALA A 607 16.98 -25.22 -40.48
C ALA A 607 17.60 -23.84 -40.73
N ARG A 608 17.73 -23.45 -42.00
CA ARG A 608 18.33 -22.19 -42.41
C ARG A 608 17.72 -21.65 -43.70
N ALA A 609 17.60 -20.34 -43.82
CA ALA A 609 17.13 -19.67 -45.03
C ALA A 609 18.26 -19.11 -45.91
N THR A 610 17.96 -18.86 -47.18
CA THR A 610 18.76 -18.07 -48.12
C THR A 610 17.88 -17.06 -48.82
N ASP A 611 18.33 -15.80 -48.92
CA ASP A 611 17.57 -14.70 -49.51
C ASP A 611 17.76 -14.58 -51.04
N GLY A 612 17.03 -13.65 -51.65
CA GLY A 612 17.13 -13.32 -53.07
C GLY A 612 18.46 -12.73 -53.54
N LYS A 613 19.32 -12.32 -52.61
CA LYS A 613 20.67 -11.80 -52.92
C LYS A 613 21.75 -12.88 -52.74
N GLY A 614 21.39 -14.05 -52.22
CA GLY A 614 22.28 -15.18 -51.98
C GLY A 614 22.96 -15.16 -50.61
N TYR A 615 22.50 -14.33 -49.67
CA TYR A 615 22.90 -14.45 -48.27
C TYR A 615 22.21 -15.68 -47.67
N THR A 616 22.97 -16.51 -46.98
CA THR A 616 22.47 -17.69 -46.28
C THR A 616 22.69 -17.49 -44.79
N GLU A 617 21.69 -17.83 -43.98
CA GLU A 617 21.81 -17.84 -42.52
C GLU A 617 23.05 -18.61 -42.08
N VAL A 618 23.89 -17.92 -41.32
CA VAL A 618 25.11 -18.51 -40.75
C VAL A 618 24.80 -19.20 -39.42
N ASN A 619 23.87 -18.62 -38.65
CA ASN A 619 23.38 -19.13 -37.39
C ASN A 619 22.03 -19.82 -37.61
N SER A 620 22.06 -21.08 -38.08
CA SER A 620 20.84 -21.84 -38.36
C SER A 620 20.02 -22.11 -37.10
N ALA A 621 18.69 -22.05 -37.24
CA ALA A 621 17.75 -22.54 -36.23
C ALA A 621 18.13 -23.97 -35.82
N SER A 622 18.13 -24.29 -34.54
CA SER A 622 18.53 -25.61 -34.04
C SER A 622 17.64 -26.05 -32.88
N GLN A 623 17.01 -27.21 -33.01
CA GLN A 623 16.13 -27.81 -32.00
C GLN A 623 16.54 -29.25 -31.70
N GLN A 624 16.56 -29.64 -30.43
CA GLN A 624 16.76 -31.04 -30.02
C GLN A 624 15.44 -31.72 -29.71
N VAL A 625 15.27 -32.94 -30.20
CA VAL A 625 14.05 -33.72 -30.03
C VAL A 625 14.37 -35.15 -29.60
N GLN A 626 13.59 -35.69 -28.67
CA GLN A 626 13.67 -37.08 -28.23
C GLN A 626 12.54 -37.90 -28.83
N VAL A 627 12.89 -38.88 -29.65
CA VAL A 627 11.93 -39.82 -30.23
C VAL A 627 11.74 -40.98 -29.27
N LYS A 628 10.52 -41.09 -28.72
CA LYS A 628 10.18 -42.17 -27.77
C LYS A 628 9.77 -43.44 -28.50
N ASP A 629 10.15 -44.57 -27.92
CA ASP A 629 9.76 -45.89 -28.40
C ASP A 629 8.25 -46.14 -28.20
N VAL A 630 7.60 -46.82 -29.15
CA VAL A 630 6.17 -47.13 -29.08
C VAL A 630 6.01 -48.54 -28.52
N VAL A 631 5.92 -48.67 -27.20
CA VAL A 631 5.64 -49.97 -26.57
C VAL A 631 4.15 -50.30 -26.72
N LEU A 632 3.81 -51.11 -27.74
CA LEU A 632 2.48 -51.71 -27.85
C LEU A 632 2.33 -52.81 -26.79
N THR A 633 1.64 -52.52 -25.69
CA THR A 633 1.28 -53.55 -24.70
C THR A 633 0.12 -54.39 -25.26
N PHE A 634 0.40 -55.58 -25.78
CA PHE A 634 -0.65 -56.57 -26.06
C PHE A 634 -1.08 -57.23 -24.74
N LEU A 635 -2.29 -56.94 -24.27
CA LEU A 635 -2.94 -57.71 -23.22
C LEU A 635 -3.45 -59.04 -23.82
N PRO A 636 -3.01 -60.21 -23.35
CA PRO A 636 -3.59 -61.47 -23.80
C PRO A 636 -5.03 -61.60 -23.28
N LEU A 637 -5.96 -61.90 -24.20
CA LEU A 637 -7.35 -62.22 -23.90
C LEU A 637 -7.39 -63.55 -23.11
N ILE A 638 -7.64 -63.49 -21.80
CA ILE A 638 -7.94 -64.69 -21.00
C ILE A 638 -9.41 -65.06 -21.28
N GLY A 639 -9.63 -66.01 -22.18
CA GLY A 639 -10.92 -66.66 -22.34
C GLY A 639 -11.21 -67.54 -21.13
N SER A 640 -12.22 -67.17 -20.34
CA SER A 640 -12.79 -68.01 -19.29
C SER A 640 -13.59 -69.15 -19.91
N GLY A 641 -13.03 -70.37 -19.85
CA GLY A 641 -13.75 -71.61 -20.13
C GLY A 641 -14.09 -72.33 -18.83
N SER A 642 -15.38 -72.39 -18.51
CA SER A 642 -16.01 -73.43 -17.69
C SER A 642 -17.42 -73.65 -18.19
#